data_AF-A0A0D8Y685-F1
#
_entry.id   AF-A0A0D8Y685-F1
#
_cell.length_a   1.000
_cell.length_b   1.000
_cell.length_c   1.000
_cell.angle_alpha   90.00
_cell.angle_beta   90.00
_cell.angle_gamma   90.00
#
_symmetry.space_group_name_H-M   'P 1'
#
loop_
_entity.id
_entity.type
_entity.pdbx_description
1 polymer ?
#
loop_
_entity_poly.entity_id
_entity_poly.type
_entity_poly.pdbx_seq_one_letter_code
_entity_poly.pdbx_strand_id
1 'polypeptide(L)'
;MVGDVNLFISAGRDSGELEVMIAEPDARCKGAGTEAVSLLIYYALEVLQLKHFFVKITEDNATSLHLFEDKLNFKRVSYSEVFKEFTLELSSLQALRLKQFCKATIVHYRI
;
A
#
# COMPACT_ATOMS: atom_id res chain seq x y z
N MET A 1 -17.88 -2.16 -9.20
CA MET A 1 -16.67 -2.52 -8.42
C MET A 1 -15.55 -2.73 -9.43
N VAL A 2 -14.39 -2.06 -9.29
CA VAL A 2 -13.32 -2.03 -10.32
C VAL A 2 -12.04 -2.79 -9.92
N GLY A 3 -12.00 -3.29 -8.68
CA GLY A 3 -10.82 -3.85 -8.05
C GLY A 3 -10.99 -3.92 -6.53
N ASP A 4 -9.92 -4.30 -5.84
CA ASP A 4 -9.87 -4.50 -4.39
C ASP A 4 -8.48 -4.18 -3.80
N VAL A 5 -8.46 -4.02 -2.48
CA VAL A 5 -7.25 -3.90 -1.66
C VAL A 5 -7.37 -4.83 -0.46
N ASN A 6 -6.28 -5.53 -0.13
CA ASN A 6 -6.25 -6.50 0.96
C ASN A 6 -5.10 -6.19 1.92
N LEU A 7 -5.27 -6.57 3.19
CA LEU A 7 -4.27 -6.45 4.24
C LEU A 7 -4.18 -7.78 5.01
N PHE A 8 -3.03 -8.44 4.92
CA PHE A 8 -2.76 -9.67 5.64
C PHE A 8 -1.90 -9.40 6.87
N ILE A 9 -2.44 -9.64 8.06
CA ILE A 9 -1.78 -9.33 9.32
C ILE A 9 -0.95 -10.54 9.75
N SER A 10 0.35 -10.31 9.99
CA SER A 10 1.23 -11.35 10.51
C SER A 10 0.92 -11.64 11.97
N ALA A 11 0.60 -12.89 12.31
CA ALA A 11 0.30 -13.29 13.68
C ALA A 11 1.47 -12.94 14.63
N GLY A 12 1.17 -12.16 15.67
CA GLY A 12 2.16 -11.76 16.70
C GLY A 12 3.12 -10.64 16.29
N ARG A 13 2.93 -10.00 15.13
CA ARG A 13 3.71 -8.83 14.71
C ARG A 13 2.80 -7.63 14.45
N ASP A 14 3.31 -6.43 14.65
CA ASP A 14 2.67 -5.16 14.26
C ASP A 14 2.89 -4.84 12.76
N SER A 15 2.95 -5.89 11.93
CA SER A 15 3.23 -5.82 10.50
C SER A 15 2.10 -6.40 9.64
N GLY A 16 1.82 -5.75 8.51
CA GLY A 16 0.85 -6.24 7.54
C GLY A 16 1.35 -6.20 6.09
N GLU A 17 1.00 -7.22 5.33
CA GLU A 17 1.24 -7.30 3.88
C GLU A 17 0.06 -6.65 3.14
N LEU A 18 0.33 -5.73 2.22
CA LEU A 18 -0.70 -5.08 1.41
C LEU A 18 -0.74 -5.70 0.01
N GLU A 19 -1.95 -5.87 -0.50
CA GLU A 19 -2.19 -6.21 -1.91
C GLU A 19 -3.20 -5.24 -2.52
N VAL A 20 -3.06 -4.99 -3.82
CA VAL A 20 -3.97 -4.14 -4.59
C VAL A 20 -4.12 -4.66 -6.01
N MET A 21 -5.35 -4.70 -6.50
CA MET A 21 -5.64 -5.03 -7.89
C MET A 21 -6.70 -4.07 -8.44
N ILE A 22 -6.44 -3.53 -9.63
CA ILE A 22 -7.45 -2.83 -10.44
C ILE A 22 -7.77 -3.72 -11.63
N ALA A 23 -8.87 -4.47 -11.51
CA ALA A 23 -9.29 -5.46 -12.49
C ALA A 23 -9.65 -4.80 -13.83
N GLU A 24 -10.43 -3.71 -13.76
CA GLU A 24 -10.95 -3.00 -14.94
C GLU A 24 -9.86 -2.19 -15.64
N PRO A 25 -9.48 -2.51 -16.89
CA PRO A 25 -8.42 -1.80 -17.62
C PRO A 25 -8.68 -0.30 -17.73
N ASP A 26 -9.92 0.09 -17.98
CA ASP A 26 -10.34 1.48 -18.11
C ASP A 26 -10.26 2.27 -16.79
N ALA A 27 -10.15 1.59 -15.66
CA ALA A 27 -10.00 2.22 -14.34
C ALA A 27 -8.52 2.34 -13.91
N ARG A 28 -7.59 1.70 -14.63
CA ARG A 28 -6.15 1.71 -14.29
C ARG A 28 -5.54 3.08 -14.50
N CYS A 29 -4.46 3.37 -13.78
CA CYS A 29 -3.69 4.61 -13.89
C CYS A 29 -4.48 5.91 -13.64
N LYS A 30 -5.69 5.82 -13.05
CA LYS A 30 -6.53 6.98 -12.67
C LYS A 30 -6.45 7.34 -11.18
N GLY A 31 -5.49 6.76 -10.45
CA GLY A 31 -5.24 7.06 -9.03
C GLY A 31 -6.03 6.20 -8.03
N ALA A 32 -7.02 5.41 -8.47
CA ALA A 32 -7.86 4.59 -7.58
C ALA A 32 -7.06 3.65 -6.68
N GLY A 33 -6.03 2.97 -7.21
CA GLY A 33 -5.18 2.09 -6.41
C GLY A 33 -4.40 2.85 -5.33
N THR A 34 -3.86 4.03 -5.67
CA THR A 34 -3.11 4.87 -4.72
C THR A 34 -4.01 5.35 -3.59
N GLU A 35 -5.23 5.79 -3.90
CA GLU A 35 -6.20 6.22 -2.91
C GLU A 35 -6.65 5.07 -2.01
N ALA A 36 -7.05 3.94 -2.59
CA ALA A 36 -7.51 2.77 -1.85
C ALA A 36 -6.45 2.23 -0.88
N VAL A 37 -5.20 2.09 -1.33
CA VAL A 37 -4.08 1.65 -0.49
C VAL A 37 -3.78 2.68 0.61
N SER A 38 -3.81 3.98 0.30
CA SER A 38 -3.57 5.03 1.30
C SER A 38 -4.62 5.01 2.42
N LEU A 39 -5.90 4.80 2.07
CA LEU A 39 -6.99 4.66 3.02
C LEU A 39 -6.84 3.39 3.88
N LEU A 40 -6.44 2.28 3.27
CA LEU A 40 -6.20 1.02 3.99
C LEU A 40 -5.05 1.15 5.00
N ILE A 41 -3.94 1.80 4.61
CA ILE A 41 -2.83 2.11 5.52
C ILE A 41 -3.29 3.02 6.66
N TYR A 42 -4.08 4.07 6.35
CA TYR A 42 -4.63 4.97 7.38
C TYR A 42 -5.48 4.20 8.39
N TYR A 43 -6.41 3.35 7.91
CA TYR A 43 -7.21 2.49 8.77
C TYR A 43 -6.36 1.55 9.63
N ALA A 44 -5.35 0.92 9.02
CA ALA A 44 -4.47 0.00 9.73
C ALA A 44 -3.63 0.69 10.82
N LEU A 45 -3.22 1.94 10.61
CA LEU A 45 -2.54 2.76 11.61
C LEU A 45 -3.48 3.19 12.75
N GLU A 46 -4.67 3.68 12.42
CA GLU A 46 -5.59 4.27 13.41
C GLU A 46 -6.38 3.25 14.22
N VAL A 47 -6.86 2.19 13.55
CA VAL A 47 -7.81 1.24 14.14
C VAL A 47 -7.11 -0.04 14.54
N LEU A 48 -6.25 -0.57 13.66
CA LEU A 48 -5.54 -1.84 13.91
C LEU A 48 -4.21 -1.68 14.65
N GLN A 49 -3.72 -0.44 14.81
CA GLN A 49 -2.46 -0.10 15.47
C GLN A 49 -1.22 -0.83 14.89
N LEU A 50 -1.26 -1.18 13.60
CA LEU A 50 -0.09 -1.70 12.89
C LEU A 50 0.94 -0.58 12.70
N LYS A 51 2.22 -0.94 12.57
CA LYS A 51 3.32 0.03 12.41
C LYS A 51 4.18 -0.21 11.18
N HIS A 52 4.16 -1.43 10.67
CA HIS A 52 5.01 -1.88 9.58
C HIS A 52 4.16 -2.40 8.43
N PHE A 53 4.45 -1.96 7.21
CA PHE A 53 3.75 -2.42 6.03
C PHE A 53 4.76 -2.86 4.98
N PHE A 54 4.45 -3.95 4.30
CA PHE A 54 5.26 -4.42 3.20
C PHE A 54 4.41 -4.92 2.04
N VAL A 55 5.01 -4.96 0.86
CA VAL A 55 4.42 -5.50 -0.37
C VAL A 55 5.45 -6.30 -1.11
N LYS A 56 4.99 -7.29 -1.88
CA LYS A 56 5.81 -8.06 -2.82
C LYS A 56 5.32 -7.81 -4.22
N ILE A 57 6.24 -7.47 -5.11
CA ILE A 57 5.91 -7.03 -6.47
C ILE A 57 6.89 -7.69 -7.42
N THR A 58 6.38 -8.39 -8.43
CA THR A 58 7.19 -8.98 -9.49
C THR A 58 7.98 -7.91 -10.24
N GLU A 59 9.20 -8.25 -10.67
CA GLU A 59 10.12 -7.29 -11.28
C GLU A 59 9.60 -6.65 -12.58
N ASP A 60 8.67 -7.31 -13.26
CA ASP A 60 8.04 -6.86 -14.51
C ASP A 60 6.78 -6.00 -14.29
N ASN A 61 6.29 -5.87 -13.06
CA ASN A 61 5.11 -5.07 -12.74
C ASN A 61 5.48 -3.60 -12.46
N ALA A 62 5.92 -2.91 -13.52
CA ALA A 62 6.34 -1.50 -13.47
C ALA A 62 5.25 -0.55 -12.91
N THR A 63 3.97 -0.86 -13.14
CA THR A 63 2.86 -0.03 -12.65
C THR A 63 2.76 -0.07 -11.13
N SER A 64 2.86 -1.27 -10.54
CA SER A 64 2.80 -1.41 -9.09
C SER A 64 4.07 -0.92 -8.42
N LEU A 65 5.24 -1.17 -9.04
CA LEU A 65 6.51 -0.60 -8.58
C LEU A 65 6.43 0.94 -8.51
N HIS A 66 5.93 1.60 -9.57
CA HIS A 66 5.74 3.05 -9.57
C HIS A 66 4.78 3.53 -8.46
N LEU A 67 3.67 2.81 -8.25
CA LEU A 67 2.70 3.14 -7.20
C LEU A 67 3.35 3.09 -5.81
N PHE A 68 4.05 2.00 -5.49
CA PHE A 68 4.60 1.83 -4.15
C PHE A 68 5.87 2.64 -3.92
N GLU A 69 6.78 2.70 -4.89
CA GLU A 69 8.06 3.42 -4.74
C GLU A 69 7.90 4.93 -4.87
N ASP A 70 7.26 5.40 -5.95
CA ASP A 70 7.25 6.83 -6.28
C ASP A 70 6.08 7.57 -5.63
N LYS A 71 4.89 6.95 -5.54
CA LYS A 71 3.70 7.59 -4.98
C LYS A 71 3.58 7.41 -3.47
N LEU A 72 3.82 6.20 -2.99
CA LEU A 72 3.66 5.86 -1.56
C LEU A 72 4.98 5.83 -0.80
N ASN A 73 6.11 6.02 -1.48
CA ASN A 73 7.45 6.14 -0.90
C ASN A 73 7.93 4.90 -0.13
N PHE A 74 7.45 3.71 -0.49
CA PHE A 74 8.01 2.44 -0.03
C PHE A 74 9.45 2.30 -0.54
N LYS A 75 10.25 1.48 0.14
CA LYS A 75 11.65 1.22 -0.21
C LYS A 75 11.88 -0.28 -0.38
N ARG A 76 12.58 -0.66 -1.44
CA ARG A 76 13.03 -2.06 -1.64
C ARG A 76 13.93 -2.47 -0.48
N VAL A 77 13.65 -3.62 0.12
CA VAL A 77 14.43 -4.18 1.23
C VAL A 77 15.05 -5.54 0.89
N SER A 78 14.45 -6.29 -0.03
CA SER A 78 14.98 -7.56 -0.50
C SER A 78 14.49 -7.89 -1.91
N TYR A 79 15.17 -8.84 -2.54
CA TYR A 79 14.80 -9.40 -3.83
C TYR A 79 14.83 -10.92 -3.73
N SER A 80 13.82 -11.58 -4.30
CA SER A 80 13.77 -13.04 -4.39
C SER A 80 14.06 -13.47 -5.83
N GLU A 81 15.18 -14.15 -6.05
CA GLU A 81 15.53 -14.67 -7.38
C GLU A 81 14.58 -15.78 -7.85
N VAL A 82 14.05 -16.57 -6.91
CA VAL A 82 13.15 -17.70 -7.20
C VAL A 82 11.80 -17.20 -7.71
N PHE A 83 11.28 -16.14 -7.09
CA PHE A 83 9.97 -15.58 -7.43
C PHE A 83 10.06 -14.37 -8.35
N LYS A 84 11.27 -13.87 -8.61
CA LYS A 84 11.54 -12.65 -9.40
C LYS A 84 10.74 -11.45 -8.90
N GLU A 85 10.76 -11.24 -7.60
CA GLU A 85 9.98 -10.19 -6.93
C GLU A 85 10.81 -9.36 -5.96
N PHE A 86 10.49 -8.08 -5.87
CA PHE A 86 11.00 -7.19 -4.85
C PHE A 86 10.06 -7.21 -3.64
N THR A 87 10.62 -7.25 -2.44
CA THR A 87 9.90 -6.85 -1.22
C THR A 87 10.17 -5.37 -0.97
N LEU A 88 9.11 -4.59 -0.80
CA LEU A 88 9.18 -3.18 -0.46
C LEU A 88 8.52 -2.93 0.88
N GLU A 89 9.11 -2.04 1.69
CA GLU A 89 8.61 -1.70 3.02
C GLU A 89 8.31 -0.20 3.15
N LEU A 90 7.28 0.10 3.94
CA LEU A 90 6.98 1.45 4.42
C LEU A 90 7.42 1.56 5.88
N SER A 91 8.41 2.42 6.12
CA SER A 91 8.88 2.68 7.48
C SER A 91 7.80 3.40 8.31
N SER A 92 7.85 3.21 9.63
CA SER A 92 6.92 3.86 10.57
C SER A 92 6.89 5.39 10.42
N LEU A 93 8.03 6.03 10.17
CA LEU A 93 8.11 7.48 9.92
C LEU A 93 7.33 7.89 8.65
N GLN A 94 7.47 7.12 7.57
CA GLN A 94 6.76 7.40 6.32
C GLN A 94 5.27 7.12 6.45
N ALA A 95 4.89 6.06 7.16
CA ALA A 95 3.50 5.73 7.45
C ALA A 95 2.81 6.85 8.23
N LEU A 96 3.50 7.47 9.22
CA LEU A 96 2.98 8.63 9.94
C LEU A 96 2.79 9.87 9.05
N ARG A 97 3.68 10.11 8.08
CA ARG A 97 3.51 11.19 7.10
C ARG A 97 2.29 10.95 6.21
N LEU A 98 2.12 9.71 5.75
CA LEU A 98 0.97 9.32 4.94
C LEU A 98 -0.34 9.46 5.74
N LYS A 99 -0.33 9.10 7.02
CA LYS A 99 -1.45 9.35 7.94
C LYS A 99 -1.81 10.83 8.04
N GLN A 100 -0.82 11.72 8.15
CA GLN A 100 -1.06 13.16 8.23
C GLN A 100 -1.69 13.69 6.93
N PHE A 101 -1.22 13.22 5.77
CA PHE A 101 -1.80 13.55 4.47
C PHE A 101 -3.25 13.05 4.35
N CYS A 102 -3.49 11.78 4.68
CA CYS A 102 -4.83 11.19 4.59
C CYS A 102 -5.83 11.89 5.52
N LYS A 103 -5.40 12.32 6.72
CA LYS A 103 -6.27 13.06 7.64
C LYS A 103 -6.78 14.38 7.04
N ALA A 104 -6.01 15.04 6.17
CA ALA A 104 -6.46 16.24 5.46
C ALA A 104 -7.46 15.93 4.34
N THR A 105 -7.29 14.81 3.65
CA THR A 105 -8.13 14.41 2.50
C THR A 105 -9.43 13.71 2.91
N ILE A 106 -9.41 12.87 3.96
CA ILE A 106 -10.57 12.07 4.42
C ILE A 106 -11.70 12.95 4.97
N VAL A 107 -11.44 14.21 5.35
CA VAL A 107 -12.48 15.15 5.79
C VAL A 107 -13.59 15.29 4.73
N HIS A 108 -13.28 15.10 3.45
CA HIS A 108 -14.24 15.18 2.34
C HIS A 108 -15.15 13.96 2.17
N TYR A 109 -14.84 12.83 2.82
CA TYR A 109 -15.60 11.58 2.71
C TYR A 109 -16.48 11.28 3.93
N ARG A 110 -16.56 12.20 4.90
CA ARG A 110 -17.54 12.09 5.99
C ARG A 110 -18.93 12.43 5.43
N ILE A 111 -19.80 11.41 5.40
CA ILE A 111 -21.25 11.53 5.13
C ILE A 111 -21.91 12.23 6.31
#